data_AF-A0A545T3D1-F1
#
_entry.id   AF-A0A545T3D1-F1
#
_cell.length_a   1.000
_cell.length_b   1.000
_cell.length_c   1.000
_cell.angle_alpha   90.00
_cell.angle_beta   90.00
_cell.angle_gamma   90.00
#
_symmetry.space_group_name_H-M   'P 1'
#
loop_
_entity.id
_entity.type
_entity.pdbx_description
1 polymer ?
#
loop_
_entity_poly.entity_id
_entity_poly.type
_entity_poly.pdbx_seq_one_letter_code
_entity_poly.pdbx_strand_id
1 'polypeptide(L)'
;MKIIRQFAWVLPLLLAGCETVPVLVPLPEAAPAPESKPAPPARPVRTVDDDVRQLLGDAEQALAADRLTAPLHDNAFDRFQAVLMLKPGNEQALAGLRMILARYLQLAREAAAAQHYGKARALIERARLVEADNADIEALAKELAQAVASLKARQPEYIGTNNEFPLTEAGLEQQNNDTVEYLQAIARQARQENVSLLIVARSDAEGRWIYQQMKKAVAGYRLRGDIKLGKRPKILLLPPID
;
A
#
# COMPACT_ATOMS: atom_id res chain seq x y z
N MET A 1 38.11 45.69 26.59
CA MET A 1 38.69 47.05 26.43
C MET A 1 40.00 46.86 25.66
N LYS A 2 40.06 47.32 24.40
CA LYS A 2 40.84 48.52 24.01
C LYS A 2 42.35 48.26 24.25
N ILE A 3 43.28 48.30 23.30
CA ILE A 3 43.63 49.49 22.51
C ILE A 3 44.94 49.16 21.74
N ILE A 4 44.99 49.57 20.46
CA ILE A 4 46.05 50.36 19.77
C ILE A 4 47.45 49.71 19.59
N ARG A 5 47.89 49.44 18.36
CA ARG A 5 48.42 50.32 17.27
C ARG A 5 49.90 50.67 17.44
N GLN A 6 50.67 50.15 16.48
CA GLN A 6 51.77 50.77 15.72
C GLN A 6 53.03 51.27 16.44
N PHE A 7 54.16 50.76 15.97
CA PHE A 7 55.40 51.54 15.91
C PHE A 7 55.89 51.56 14.45
N ALA A 8 55.79 52.75 13.87
CA ALA A 8 56.48 53.16 12.66
C ALA A 8 57.97 53.29 12.95
N TRP A 9 58.85 53.11 11.97
CA TRP A 9 60.12 53.82 11.93
C TRP A 9 60.36 54.36 10.51
N VAL A 10 60.77 55.62 10.49
CA VAL A 10 60.95 56.53 9.37
C VAL A 10 62.44 56.60 9.04
N LEU A 11 62.84 56.65 7.76
CA LEU A 11 63.98 57.41 7.19
C LEU A 11 64.33 56.88 5.77
N PRO A 12 65.01 57.64 4.90
CA PRO A 12 64.76 59.00 4.42
C PRO A 12 64.73 59.07 2.87
N LEU A 13 64.29 60.24 2.40
CA LEU A 13 64.45 60.79 1.04
C LEU A 13 65.91 60.82 0.59
N LEU A 14 66.19 60.48 -0.67
CA LEU A 14 67.18 61.14 -1.52
C LEU A 14 66.74 61.01 -2.99
N LEU A 15 66.35 62.15 -3.58
CA LEU A 15 66.23 62.29 -5.03
C LEU A 15 67.64 62.42 -5.62
N ALA A 16 67.95 61.56 -6.58
CA ALA A 16 68.95 61.83 -7.60
C ALA A 16 68.30 61.53 -8.94
N GLY A 17 68.10 62.58 -9.74
CA GLY A 17 67.62 62.46 -11.11
C GLY A 17 68.74 62.00 -12.06
N CYS A 18 68.35 61.24 -13.07
CA CYS A 18 69.08 61.12 -14.33
C CYS A 18 68.08 61.06 -15.48
N GLU A 19 68.39 61.82 -16.53
CA GLU A 19 67.67 61.96 -17.78
C GLU A 19 67.18 60.64 -18.38
N THR A 20 65.89 60.59 -18.72
CA THR A 20 65.26 59.51 -19.46
C THR A 20 65.40 59.76 -20.95
N VAL A 21 66.32 59.05 -21.59
CA VAL A 21 66.31 58.83 -23.05
C VAL A 21 65.14 57.88 -23.36
N PRO A 22 64.24 58.17 -24.32
CA PRO A 22 63.19 57.25 -24.68
C PRO A 22 63.81 56.11 -25.49
N VAL A 23 64.10 55.00 -24.83
CA VAL A 23 64.41 53.74 -25.50
C VAL A 23 63.10 53.22 -26.09
N LEU A 24 63.08 53.09 -27.41
CA LEU A 24 62.02 52.38 -28.13
C LEU A 24 62.11 50.90 -27.74
N VAL A 25 61.31 50.48 -26.77
CA VAL A 25 61.20 49.07 -26.37
C VAL A 25 60.43 48.35 -27.49
N PRO A 26 60.98 47.29 -28.12
CA PRO A 26 60.20 46.43 -28.99
C PRO A 26 59.06 45.81 -28.16
N LEU A 27 57.84 45.73 -28.70
CA LEU A 27 56.73 45.03 -28.05
C LEU A 27 57.23 43.67 -27.53
N PRO A 28 56.95 43.29 -26.26
CA PRO A 28 57.27 41.96 -25.78
C PRO A 28 56.55 40.95 -26.66
N GLU A 29 57.34 40.10 -27.33
CA GLU A 29 56.84 38.93 -28.04
C GLU A 29 56.01 38.11 -27.05
N ALA A 30 54.75 37.89 -27.42
CA ALA A 30 53.78 37.21 -26.57
C ALA A 30 54.38 35.90 -26.07
N ALA A 31 54.51 35.77 -24.74
CA ALA A 31 54.86 34.50 -24.13
C ALA A 31 53.90 33.42 -24.68
N PRO A 32 54.39 32.24 -25.08
CA PRO A 32 53.50 31.16 -25.49
C PRO A 32 52.56 30.88 -24.33
N ALA A 33 51.25 30.91 -24.62
CA ALA A 33 50.21 30.58 -23.67
C ALA A 33 50.56 29.26 -22.98
N PRO A 34 50.27 29.09 -21.67
CA PRO A 34 50.46 27.82 -21.01
C PRO A 34 49.68 26.75 -21.78
N GLU A 35 50.38 25.76 -22.34
CA GLU A 35 49.77 24.61 -23.00
C GLU A 35 48.76 23.98 -22.03
N SER A 36 47.49 24.08 -22.39
CA SER A 36 46.40 23.46 -21.66
C SER A 36 46.56 21.95 -21.76
N LYS A 37 46.69 21.28 -20.60
CA LYS A 37 46.55 19.83 -20.54
C LYS A 37 45.25 19.46 -21.25
N PRO A 38 45.23 18.46 -22.16
CA PRO A 38 44.00 18.06 -22.83
C PRO A 38 42.97 17.72 -21.75
N ALA A 39 41.82 18.38 -21.82
CA ALA A 39 40.69 18.08 -20.96
C ALA A 39 40.39 16.57 -21.05
N PRO A 40 40.03 15.90 -19.93
CA PRO A 40 39.53 14.52 -19.99
C PRO A 40 38.44 14.42 -21.06
N PRO A 41 38.35 13.30 -21.82
CA PRO A 41 37.34 13.17 -22.86
C PRO A 41 35.96 13.46 -22.24
N ALA A 42 35.25 14.43 -22.82
CA ALA A 42 33.91 14.78 -22.39
C ALA A 42 33.06 13.50 -22.40
N ARG A 43 32.42 13.20 -21.27
CA ARG A 43 31.47 12.08 -21.21
C ARG A 43 30.46 12.27 -22.35
N PRO A 44 30.10 11.22 -23.10
CA PRO A 44 29.12 11.36 -24.18
C PRO A 44 27.84 11.99 -23.61
N VAL A 45 27.37 13.04 -24.26
CA VAL A 45 26.13 13.73 -23.89
C VAL A 45 24.98 12.74 -24.10
N ARG A 46 24.24 12.40 -23.03
CA ARG A 46 23.08 11.52 -23.14
C ARG A 46 22.02 12.17 -24.03
N THR A 47 21.47 11.39 -24.95
CA THR A 47 20.36 11.81 -25.79
C THR A 47 19.02 11.39 -25.16
N VAL A 48 17.93 12.07 -25.55
CA VAL A 48 16.56 11.67 -25.15
C VAL A 48 16.28 10.22 -25.55
N ASP A 49 16.83 9.76 -26.68
CA ASP A 49 16.67 8.38 -27.14
C ASP A 49 17.38 7.37 -26.24
N ASP A 50 18.54 7.72 -25.68
CA ASP A 50 19.23 6.88 -24.71
C ASP A 50 18.47 6.80 -23.38
N ASP A 51 17.91 7.92 -22.93
CA ASP A 51 17.09 7.97 -21.70
C ASP A 51 15.80 7.16 -21.87
N VAL A 52 15.11 7.27 -23.01
CA VAL A 52 13.93 6.47 -23.33
C VAL A 52 14.28 4.98 -23.35
N ARG A 53 15.40 4.59 -23.99
CA ARG A 53 15.83 3.19 -24.04
C ARG A 53 16.12 2.63 -22.64
N GLN A 54 16.76 3.42 -21.78
CA GLN A 54 17.03 3.02 -20.40
C GLN A 54 15.74 2.86 -19.60
N LEU A 55 14.83 3.86 -19.65
CA LEU A 55 13.56 3.83 -18.93
C LEU A 55 12.69 2.63 -19.34
N LEU A 56 12.62 2.31 -20.64
CA LEU A 56 11.90 1.14 -21.14
C LEU A 56 12.48 -0.16 -20.57
N GLY A 57 13.80 -0.32 -20.57
CA GLY A 57 14.46 -1.49 -19.98
C GLY A 57 14.19 -1.62 -18.48
N ASP A 58 14.26 -0.52 -17.73
CA ASP A 58 13.96 -0.50 -16.30
C ASP A 58 12.47 -0.80 -16.02
N ALA A 59 11.57 -0.33 -16.88
CA ALA A 59 10.12 -0.58 -16.78
C ALA A 59 9.79 -2.05 -16.99
N GLU A 60 10.40 -2.69 -18.00
CA GLU A 60 10.24 -4.11 -18.28
C GLU A 60 10.77 -4.99 -17.14
N GLN A 61 11.91 -4.63 -16.56
CA GLN A 61 12.45 -5.31 -15.38
C GLN A 61 11.51 -5.18 -14.17
N ALA A 62 10.95 -4.00 -13.94
CA ALA A 62 9.99 -3.79 -12.85
C ALA A 62 8.69 -4.59 -13.09
N LEU A 63 8.20 -4.64 -14.33
CA LEU A 63 7.04 -5.41 -14.74
C LEU A 63 7.25 -6.91 -14.49
N ALA A 64 8.39 -7.44 -14.93
CA ALA A 64 8.77 -8.85 -14.73
C ALA A 64 8.89 -9.23 -13.25
N ALA A 65 9.19 -8.26 -12.38
CA ALA A 65 9.28 -8.43 -10.93
C ALA A 65 7.98 -8.11 -10.17
N ASP A 66 6.85 -7.93 -10.88
CA ASP A 66 5.55 -7.53 -10.32
C ASP A 66 5.57 -6.21 -9.52
N ARG A 67 6.58 -5.36 -9.74
CA ARG A 67 6.59 -3.97 -9.24
C ARG A 67 5.78 -3.10 -10.20
N LEU A 68 4.46 -3.28 -10.16
CA LEU A 68 3.52 -2.77 -11.16
C LEU A 68 3.22 -1.26 -11.00
N THR A 69 2.53 -0.87 -9.92
CA THR A 69 2.29 0.54 -9.52
C THR A 69 2.82 0.84 -8.11
N ALA A 70 3.54 -0.10 -7.53
CA ALA A 70 4.19 0.04 -6.23
C ALA A 70 5.52 -0.75 -6.22
N PRO A 71 6.52 -0.32 -5.43
CA PRO A 71 6.56 0.90 -4.61
C PRO A 71 6.59 2.19 -5.44
N LEU A 72 6.26 3.33 -4.83
CA LEU A 72 6.27 4.64 -5.50
C LEU A 72 7.68 4.96 -6.01
N HIS A 73 7.79 5.47 -7.24
CA HIS A 73 9.04 5.81 -7.93
C HIS A 73 9.97 4.62 -8.25
N ASP A 74 9.61 3.39 -7.90
CA ASP A 74 10.30 2.17 -8.31
C ASP A 74 9.29 1.10 -8.77
N ASN A 75 8.51 1.45 -9.77
CA ASN A 75 7.57 0.55 -10.42
C ASN A 75 7.57 0.71 -11.95
N ALA A 76 6.91 -0.20 -12.64
CA ALA A 76 6.82 -0.22 -14.09
C ALA A 76 5.95 0.92 -14.64
N PHE A 77 4.83 1.22 -13.96
CA PHE A 77 3.89 2.26 -14.36
C PHE A 77 4.55 3.64 -14.44
N ASP A 78 5.26 4.05 -13.39
CA ASP A 78 5.95 5.34 -13.31
C ASP A 78 6.99 5.49 -14.42
N ARG A 79 7.70 4.41 -14.75
CA ARG A 79 8.72 4.41 -15.81
C ARG A 79 8.12 4.47 -17.21
N PHE A 80 7.05 3.73 -17.49
CA PHE A 80 6.33 3.86 -18.75
C PHE A 80 5.69 5.24 -18.91
N GLN A 81 5.12 5.81 -17.84
CA GLN A 81 4.62 7.18 -17.85
C GLN A 81 5.74 8.20 -18.14
N ALA A 82 6.92 8.04 -17.54
CA ALA A 82 8.07 8.89 -17.84
C ALA A 82 8.49 8.80 -19.31
N VAL A 83 8.48 7.60 -19.92
CA VAL A 83 8.72 7.45 -21.36
C VAL A 83 7.68 8.21 -22.18
N LEU A 84 6.39 8.15 -21.82
CA LEU A 84 5.33 8.86 -22.51
C LEU A 84 5.41 10.39 -22.33
N MET A 85 5.95 10.88 -21.22
CA MET A 85 6.26 12.31 -21.06
C MET A 85 7.35 12.78 -22.03
N LEU A 86 8.35 11.93 -22.32
CA LEU A 86 9.41 12.24 -23.29
C LEU A 86 8.97 12.00 -24.74
N LYS A 87 8.20 10.94 -24.98
CA LYS A 87 7.68 10.51 -26.28
C LYS A 87 6.22 10.04 -26.16
N PRO A 88 5.23 10.93 -26.30
CA PRO A 88 3.81 10.62 -26.06
C PRO A 88 3.22 9.47 -26.90
N GLY A 89 3.78 9.20 -28.08
CA GLY A 89 3.36 8.12 -28.97
C GLY A 89 4.26 6.88 -28.93
N ASN A 90 5.02 6.67 -27.85
CA ASN A 90 5.88 5.49 -27.75
C ASN A 90 5.03 4.21 -27.59
N GLU A 91 4.91 3.43 -28.66
CA GLU A 91 4.12 2.21 -28.70
C GLU A 91 4.55 1.16 -27.66
N GLN A 92 5.86 1.08 -27.35
CA GLN A 92 6.37 0.12 -26.35
C GLN A 92 5.91 0.49 -24.94
N ALA A 93 5.91 1.78 -24.60
CA ALA A 93 5.38 2.24 -23.31
C ALA A 93 3.87 2.07 -23.20
N LEU A 94 3.11 2.38 -24.26
CA LEU A 94 1.67 2.14 -24.30
C LEU A 94 1.34 0.65 -24.15
N ALA A 95 2.07 -0.22 -24.84
CA ALA A 95 1.95 -1.67 -24.69
C ALA A 95 2.27 -2.12 -23.26
N GLY A 96 3.33 -1.56 -22.65
CA GLY A 96 3.72 -1.81 -21.27
C GLY A 96 2.61 -1.49 -20.26
N LEU A 97 1.92 -0.35 -20.41
CA LEU A 97 0.77 0.00 -19.57
C LEU A 97 -0.38 -1.02 -19.70
N ARG A 98 -0.68 -1.48 -20.92
CA ARG A 98 -1.69 -2.54 -21.14
C ARG A 98 -1.28 -3.86 -20.49
N MET A 99 0.02 -4.20 -20.49
CA MET A 99 0.52 -5.40 -19.80
C MET A 99 0.37 -5.29 -18.28
N ILE A 100 0.59 -4.11 -17.69
CA ILE A 100 0.35 -3.87 -16.26
C ILE A 100 -1.12 -4.09 -15.92
N LEU A 101 -2.03 -3.51 -16.71
CA LEU A 101 -3.47 -3.69 -16.54
C LEU A 101 -3.86 -5.18 -16.60
N ALA A 102 -3.43 -5.87 -17.65
CA ALA A 102 -3.70 -7.31 -17.83
C ALA A 102 -3.17 -8.14 -16.63
N ARG A 103 -1.98 -7.81 -16.13
CA ARG A 103 -1.39 -8.46 -14.96
C ARG A 103 -2.21 -8.25 -13.70
N TYR A 104 -2.70 -7.03 -13.43
CA TYR A 104 -3.56 -6.80 -12.28
C TYR A 104 -4.88 -7.55 -12.36
N LEU A 105 -5.51 -7.58 -13.54
CA LEU A 105 -6.74 -8.34 -13.75
C LEU A 105 -6.53 -9.84 -13.56
N GLN A 106 -5.40 -10.37 -14.03
CA GLN A 106 -5.01 -11.76 -13.77
C GLN A 106 -4.88 -12.03 -12.26
N LEU A 107 -4.08 -11.23 -11.54
CA LEU A 107 -3.86 -11.38 -10.09
C LEU A 107 -5.18 -11.26 -9.31
N ALA A 108 -6.09 -10.37 -9.74
CA ALA A 108 -7.39 -10.21 -9.12
C ALA A 108 -8.27 -11.46 -9.30
N ARG A 109 -8.28 -12.06 -10.50
CA ARG A 109 -8.98 -13.33 -10.76
C ARG A 109 -8.40 -14.48 -9.95
N GLU A 110 -7.07 -14.59 -9.86
CA GLU A 110 -6.39 -15.59 -9.02
C GLU A 110 -6.77 -15.43 -7.54
N ALA A 111 -6.76 -14.19 -7.02
CA ALA A 111 -7.19 -13.91 -5.66
C ALA A 111 -8.66 -14.24 -5.42
N ALA A 112 -9.54 -13.94 -6.39
CA ALA A 112 -10.96 -14.27 -6.30
C ALA A 112 -11.21 -15.79 -6.32
N ALA A 113 -10.47 -16.53 -7.16
CA ALA A 113 -10.53 -18.00 -7.21
C ALA A 113 -10.08 -18.62 -5.87
N ALA A 114 -9.09 -18.01 -5.21
CA ALA A 114 -8.67 -18.37 -3.85
C ALA A 114 -9.59 -17.83 -2.74
N GLN A 115 -10.77 -17.29 -3.08
CA GLN A 115 -11.74 -16.67 -2.16
C GLN A 115 -11.20 -15.48 -1.34
N HIS A 116 -10.05 -14.92 -1.73
CA HIS A 116 -9.47 -13.72 -1.13
C HIS A 116 -10.09 -12.44 -1.72
N TYR A 117 -11.40 -12.26 -1.56
CA TYR A 117 -12.18 -11.19 -2.20
C TYR A 117 -11.68 -9.76 -1.86
N GLY A 118 -11.20 -9.54 -0.64
CA GLY A 118 -10.61 -8.25 -0.26
C GLY A 118 -9.33 -7.92 -1.05
N LYS A 119 -8.46 -8.92 -1.25
CA LYS A 119 -7.25 -8.78 -2.07
C LYS A 119 -7.60 -8.57 -3.54
N ALA A 120 -8.57 -9.34 -4.07
CA ALA A 120 -9.04 -9.18 -5.44
C ALA A 120 -9.55 -7.75 -5.70
N ARG A 121 -10.35 -7.20 -4.77
CA ARG A 121 -10.82 -5.82 -4.87
C ARG A 121 -9.67 -4.81 -4.86
N ALA A 122 -8.70 -4.95 -3.95
CA ALA A 122 -7.55 -4.06 -3.91
C ALA A 122 -6.71 -4.09 -5.20
N LEU A 123 -6.62 -5.25 -5.87
CA LEU A 123 -5.94 -5.38 -7.16
C LEU A 123 -6.71 -4.71 -8.29
N ILE A 124 -8.05 -4.79 -8.28
CA ILE A 124 -8.92 -4.04 -9.21
C ILE A 124 -8.73 -2.53 -9.03
N GLU A 125 -8.68 -2.03 -7.80
CA GLU A 125 -8.42 -0.60 -7.56
C GLU A 125 -7.05 -0.17 -8.08
N ARG A 126 -6.04 -1.05 -8.00
CA ARG A 126 -4.72 -0.77 -8.61
C ARG A 126 -4.76 -0.77 -10.14
N ALA A 127 -5.57 -1.62 -10.76
CA ALA A 127 -5.80 -1.59 -12.20
C ALA A 127 -6.41 -0.24 -12.64
N ARG A 128 -7.32 0.32 -11.85
CA ARG A 128 -7.94 1.65 -12.11
C ARG A 128 -6.95 2.81 -12.07
N LEU A 129 -5.83 2.66 -11.37
CA LEU A 129 -4.75 3.66 -11.41
C LEU A 129 -4.03 3.68 -12.76
N VAL A 130 -4.04 2.56 -13.48
CA VAL A 130 -3.42 2.45 -14.80
C VAL A 130 -4.37 2.97 -15.87
N GLU A 131 -5.62 2.50 -15.84
CA GLU A 131 -6.67 2.89 -16.77
C GLU A 131 -8.00 2.97 -16.01
N ALA A 132 -8.51 4.17 -15.78
CA ALA A 132 -9.67 4.39 -14.92
C ALA A 132 -10.98 3.89 -15.55
N ASP A 133 -11.11 4.05 -16.86
CA ASP A 133 -12.30 3.70 -17.64
C ASP A 133 -11.97 2.54 -18.58
N ASN A 134 -12.14 1.31 -18.09
CA ASN A 134 -11.85 0.10 -18.85
C ASN A 134 -12.94 -0.96 -18.60
N ALA A 135 -13.49 -1.51 -19.68
CA ALA A 135 -14.60 -2.46 -19.63
C ALA A 135 -14.26 -3.76 -18.90
N ASP A 136 -13.01 -4.24 -18.98
CA ASP A 136 -12.59 -5.48 -18.33
C ASP A 136 -12.50 -5.32 -16.81
N ILE A 137 -12.12 -4.12 -16.33
CA ILE A 137 -12.13 -3.77 -14.91
C ILE A 137 -13.57 -3.81 -14.38
N GLU A 138 -14.51 -3.18 -15.09
CA GLU A 138 -15.93 -3.15 -14.69
C GLU A 138 -16.56 -4.54 -14.68
N ALA A 139 -16.29 -5.33 -15.72
CA ALA A 139 -16.78 -6.70 -15.81
C ALA A 139 -16.31 -7.54 -14.62
N LEU A 140 -15.00 -7.53 -14.33
CA LEU A 140 -14.44 -8.29 -13.21
C LEU A 140 -14.93 -7.78 -11.84
N ALA A 141 -15.07 -6.47 -11.67
CA ALA A 141 -15.60 -5.89 -10.44
C ALA A 141 -17.04 -6.34 -10.17
N LYS A 142 -17.87 -6.41 -11.22
CA LYS A 142 -19.24 -6.90 -11.14
C LYS A 142 -19.31 -8.39 -10.81
N GLU A 143 -18.50 -9.21 -11.47
CA GLU A 143 -18.38 -10.65 -11.18
C GLU A 143 -18.00 -10.89 -9.71
N LEU A 144 -17.01 -10.15 -9.21
CA LEU A 144 -16.57 -10.24 -7.83
C LEU A 144 -17.70 -9.87 -6.85
N ALA A 145 -18.42 -8.79 -7.13
CA ALA A 145 -19.55 -8.36 -6.30
C ALA A 145 -20.66 -9.41 -6.24
N GLN A 146 -20.99 -10.04 -7.38
CA GLN A 146 -21.98 -11.11 -7.46
C GLN A 146 -21.51 -12.37 -6.71
N ALA A 147 -20.25 -12.76 -6.86
CA ALA A 147 -19.68 -13.89 -6.13
C ALA A 147 -19.77 -13.67 -4.61
N VAL A 148 -19.37 -12.50 -4.12
CA VAL A 148 -19.47 -12.14 -2.70
C VAL A 148 -20.93 -12.12 -2.23
N ALA A 149 -21.86 -11.55 -3.01
CA ALA A 149 -23.28 -11.52 -2.67
C ALA A 149 -23.86 -12.94 -2.60
N SER A 150 -23.50 -13.83 -3.53
CA SER A 150 -23.95 -15.22 -3.54
C SER A 150 -23.44 -16.00 -2.34
N LEU A 151 -22.20 -15.77 -1.90
CA LEU A 151 -21.66 -16.36 -0.68
C LEU A 151 -22.41 -15.87 0.56
N LYS A 152 -22.68 -14.56 0.63
CA LYS A 152 -23.49 -13.98 1.72
C LYS A 152 -24.92 -14.51 1.74
N ALA A 153 -25.53 -14.78 0.58
CA ALA A 153 -26.90 -15.30 0.49
C ALA A 153 -26.99 -16.82 0.76
N ARG A 154 -25.91 -17.57 0.47
CA ARG A 154 -25.80 -19.02 0.78
C ARG A 154 -25.44 -19.26 2.24
N GLN A 155 -24.80 -18.29 2.87
CA GLN A 155 -24.71 -18.25 4.32
C GLN A 155 -26.12 -17.89 4.83
N PRO A 156 -26.78 -18.75 5.62
CA PRO A 156 -28.04 -18.34 6.24
C PRO A 156 -27.75 -17.07 7.03
N GLU A 157 -28.71 -16.15 7.04
CA GLU A 157 -28.68 -14.79 7.58
C GLU A 157 -28.39 -14.77 9.10
N TYR A 158 -27.19 -15.24 9.48
CA TYR A 158 -26.65 -15.47 10.81
C TYR A 158 -25.22 -14.93 10.90
N ILE A 159 -24.91 -13.87 10.14
CA ILE A 159 -23.67 -13.12 10.30
C ILE A 159 -24.05 -11.75 10.86
N GLY A 160 -24.21 -11.70 12.18
CA GLY A 160 -24.25 -10.43 12.87
C GLY A 160 -22.88 -9.78 12.74
N THR A 161 -22.86 -8.63 12.09
CA THR A 161 -21.75 -7.67 12.19
C THR A 161 -21.41 -7.48 13.67
N ASN A 162 -20.14 -7.69 14.06
CA ASN A 162 -19.62 -7.42 15.42
C ASN A 162 -20.17 -8.34 16.52
N ASN A 163 -19.69 -9.58 16.55
CA ASN A 163 -19.88 -10.48 17.69
C ASN A 163 -21.35 -10.83 18.02
N GLU A 164 -22.27 -10.68 17.07
CA GLU A 164 -23.69 -11.03 17.23
C GLU A 164 -24.00 -12.32 16.45
N PHE A 165 -24.61 -13.27 17.15
CA PHE A 165 -24.94 -14.61 16.68
C PHE A 165 -26.46 -14.79 16.82
N PRO A 166 -27.25 -14.49 15.79
CA PRO A 166 -28.70 -14.63 15.87
C PRO A 166 -29.10 -16.09 16.02
N LEU A 167 -30.29 -16.35 16.58
CA LEU A 167 -30.84 -17.70 16.74
C LEU A 167 -32.21 -17.77 16.03
N THR A 168 -32.47 -18.86 15.31
CA THR A 168 -33.80 -19.11 14.72
C THR A 168 -34.82 -19.37 15.84
N GLU A 169 -36.02 -18.80 15.73
CA GLU A 169 -37.13 -19.19 16.63
C GLU A 169 -37.47 -20.67 16.48
N ALA A 170 -37.55 -21.16 15.23
CA ALA A 170 -37.84 -22.56 14.94
C ALA A 170 -36.80 -23.53 15.53
N GLY A 171 -35.50 -23.18 15.48
CA GLY A 171 -34.44 -24.02 16.03
C GLY A 171 -34.45 -24.07 17.55
N LEU A 172 -34.78 -22.96 18.22
CA LEU A 172 -34.92 -22.91 19.67
C LEU A 172 -36.18 -23.62 20.17
N GLU A 173 -37.29 -23.55 19.43
CA GLU A 173 -38.53 -24.26 19.75
C GLU A 173 -38.37 -25.77 19.58
N GLN A 174 -37.75 -26.19 18.48
CA GLN A 174 -37.52 -27.61 18.20
C GLN A 174 -36.34 -28.18 18.97
N GLN A 175 -35.47 -27.33 19.53
CA GLN A 175 -34.23 -27.72 20.21
C GLN A 175 -33.41 -28.72 19.37
N ASN A 176 -33.37 -28.50 18.05
CA ASN A 176 -32.83 -29.46 17.10
C ASN A 176 -31.30 -29.54 17.18
N ASN A 177 -30.75 -30.61 16.59
CA ASN A 177 -29.31 -30.89 16.64
C ASN A 177 -28.47 -29.77 16.02
N ASP A 178 -28.93 -29.18 14.91
CA ASP A 178 -28.22 -28.08 14.23
C ASP A 178 -28.08 -26.86 15.15
N THR A 179 -29.16 -26.51 15.88
CA THR A 179 -29.13 -25.42 16.86
C THR A 179 -28.18 -25.74 18.01
N VAL A 180 -28.20 -26.97 18.52
CA VAL A 180 -27.28 -27.40 19.56
C VAL A 180 -25.82 -27.31 19.09
N GLU A 181 -25.51 -27.80 17.89
CA GLU A 181 -24.16 -27.74 17.31
C GLU A 181 -23.68 -26.29 17.13
N TYR A 182 -24.58 -25.42 16.65
CA TYR A 182 -24.31 -23.99 16.51
C TYR A 182 -24.00 -23.32 17.86
N LEU A 183 -24.80 -23.58 18.90
CA LEU A 183 -24.55 -23.07 20.25
C LEU A 183 -23.21 -23.54 20.81
N GLN A 184 -22.86 -24.81 20.58
CA GLN A 184 -21.59 -25.38 21.01
C GLN A 184 -20.38 -24.79 20.27
N ALA A 185 -20.53 -24.46 18.98
CA ALA A 185 -19.50 -23.78 18.21
C ALA A 185 -19.23 -22.37 18.77
N ILE A 186 -20.27 -21.61 19.06
CA ILE A 186 -20.16 -20.27 19.68
C ILE A 186 -19.46 -20.38 21.05
N ALA A 187 -19.80 -21.39 21.85
CA ALA A 187 -19.17 -21.58 23.16
C ALA A 187 -17.66 -21.85 23.07
N ARG A 188 -17.23 -22.67 22.08
CA ARG A 188 -15.82 -22.94 21.81
C ARG A 188 -15.07 -21.67 21.39
N GLN A 189 -15.69 -20.85 20.53
CA GLN A 189 -15.15 -19.55 20.14
C GLN A 189 -15.01 -18.62 21.36
N ALA A 190 -16.05 -18.51 22.18
CA ALA A 190 -16.04 -17.67 23.39
C ALA A 190 -14.90 -18.04 24.34
N ARG A 191 -14.56 -19.33 24.43
CA ARG A 191 -13.41 -19.83 25.20
C ARG A 191 -12.08 -19.44 24.58
N GLN A 192 -11.94 -19.58 23.26
CA GLN A 192 -10.69 -19.27 22.57
C GLN A 192 -10.34 -17.78 22.65
N GLU A 193 -11.35 -16.93 22.56
CA GLU A 193 -11.18 -15.47 22.59
C GLU A 193 -11.20 -14.89 24.01
N ASN A 194 -11.46 -15.71 25.04
CA ASN A 194 -11.59 -15.30 26.44
C ASN A 194 -12.60 -14.15 26.66
N VAL A 195 -13.75 -14.25 25.98
CA VAL A 195 -14.80 -13.21 25.95
C VAL A 195 -15.98 -13.55 26.87
N SER A 196 -16.77 -12.54 27.19
CA SER A 196 -18.03 -12.68 27.93
C SER A 196 -19.22 -12.84 26.98
N LEU A 197 -20.33 -13.35 27.49
CA LEU A 197 -21.53 -13.64 26.71
C LEU A 197 -22.68 -12.74 27.14
N LEU A 198 -23.52 -12.34 26.20
CA LEU A 198 -24.86 -11.87 26.49
C LEU A 198 -25.86 -12.67 25.67
N ILE A 199 -26.64 -13.51 26.35
CA ILE A 199 -27.69 -14.33 25.75
C ILE A 199 -28.98 -13.51 25.79
N VAL A 200 -29.51 -13.18 24.62
CA VAL A 200 -30.85 -12.61 24.49
C VAL A 200 -31.81 -13.75 24.17
N ALA A 201 -32.86 -13.93 24.96
CA ALA A 201 -33.84 -15.00 24.80
C ALA A 201 -35.28 -14.50 24.98
N ARG A 202 -36.26 -15.19 24.39
CA ARG A 202 -37.69 -14.86 24.48
C ARG A 202 -38.26 -15.16 25.87
N SER A 203 -37.64 -16.09 26.58
CA SER A 203 -37.99 -16.46 27.96
C SER A 203 -36.75 -16.84 28.74
N ASP A 204 -36.87 -16.84 30.06
CA ASP A 204 -35.79 -17.26 30.96
C ASP A 204 -35.50 -18.78 30.83
N ALA A 205 -36.53 -19.59 30.57
CA ALA A 205 -36.35 -21.01 30.28
C ALA A 205 -35.53 -21.24 29.00
N GLU A 206 -35.82 -20.49 27.93
CA GLU A 206 -35.06 -20.53 26.67
C GLU A 206 -33.60 -20.07 26.89
N GLY A 207 -33.39 -18.97 27.61
CA GLY A 207 -32.05 -18.46 27.92
C GLY A 207 -31.20 -19.45 28.74
N ARG A 208 -31.80 -20.08 29.75
CA ARG A 208 -31.15 -21.14 30.53
C ARG A 208 -30.81 -22.35 29.69
N TRP A 209 -31.72 -22.76 28.81
CA TRP A 209 -31.49 -23.89 27.91
C TRP A 209 -30.31 -23.60 26.96
N ILE A 210 -30.28 -22.41 26.36
CA ILE A 210 -29.15 -21.96 25.51
C ILE A 210 -27.84 -22.07 26.29
N TYR A 211 -27.76 -21.47 27.48
CA TYR A 211 -26.57 -21.51 28.32
C TYR A 211 -26.12 -22.94 28.64
N GLN A 212 -27.07 -23.84 28.94
CA GLN A 212 -26.76 -25.24 29.23
C GLN A 212 -26.14 -25.95 28.02
N GLN A 213 -26.65 -25.76 26.80
CA GLN A 213 -26.07 -26.39 25.62
C GLN A 213 -24.65 -25.86 25.33
N MET A 214 -24.45 -24.55 25.47
CA MET A 214 -23.13 -23.93 25.34
C MET A 214 -22.13 -24.51 26.36
N LYS A 215 -22.54 -24.62 27.62
CA LYS A 215 -21.69 -25.12 28.71
C LYS A 215 -21.21 -26.56 28.49
N LYS A 216 -22.02 -27.42 27.84
CA LYS A 216 -21.63 -28.79 27.51
C LYS A 216 -20.41 -28.86 26.59
N ALA A 217 -20.19 -27.88 25.71
CA ALA A 217 -19.07 -27.87 24.77
C ALA A 217 -17.73 -27.46 25.38
N VAL A 218 -17.75 -26.83 26.56
CA VAL A 218 -16.57 -26.23 27.18
C VAL A 218 -16.44 -26.66 28.64
N ALA A 219 -16.39 -27.98 28.84
CA ALA A 219 -16.18 -28.57 30.16
C ALA A 219 -14.93 -28.00 30.84
N GLY A 220 -15.06 -27.60 32.11
CA GLY A 220 -13.98 -26.98 32.89
C GLY A 220 -13.73 -25.50 32.61
N TYR A 221 -14.40 -24.89 31.62
CA TYR A 221 -14.32 -23.46 31.35
C TYR A 221 -15.53 -22.72 31.92
N ARG A 222 -15.29 -21.56 32.54
CA ARG A 222 -16.36 -20.68 33.03
C ARG A 222 -16.81 -19.75 31.91
N LEU A 223 -17.93 -20.10 31.27
CA LEU A 223 -18.66 -19.17 30.40
C LEU A 223 -19.19 -18.00 31.26
N ARG A 224 -18.53 -16.84 31.17
CA ARG A 224 -18.95 -15.58 31.80
C ARG A 224 -20.02 -14.93 30.94
N GLY A 225 -21.09 -14.43 31.55
CA GLY A 225 -22.12 -13.71 30.79
C GLY A 225 -23.44 -13.57 31.50
N ASP A 226 -24.32 -12.80 30.86
CA ASP A 226 -25.67 -12.48 31.35
C ASP A 226 -26.76 -12.99 30.40
N ILE A 227 -27.97 -13.17 30.92
CA ILE A 227 -29.17 -13.47 30.14
C ILE A 227 -30.09 -12.25 30.18
N LYS A 228 -30.50 -11.75 29.02
CA LYS A 228 -31.52 -10.70 28.86
C LYS A 228 -32.73 -11.23 28.11
N LEU A 229 -33.91 -10.73 28.47
CA LEU A 229 -35.12 -11.04 27.73
C LEU A 229 -35.26 -10.12 26.51
N GLY A 230 -35.64 -10.70 25.38
CA GLY A 230 -35.84 -9.96 24.12
C GLY A 230 -36.61 -10.76 23.08
N LYS A 231 -37.30 -10.07 22.19
CA LYS A 231 -38.15 -10.69 21.15
C LYS A 231 -37.35 -11.45 20.08
N ARG A 232 -36.08 -11.08 19.87
CA ARG A 232 -35.19 -11.66 18.87
C ARG A 232 -34.06 -12.38 19.58
N PRO A 233 -34.12 -13.71 19.72
CA PRO A 233 -33.08 -14.44 20.41
C PRO A 233 -31.75 -14.41 19.65
N LYS A 234 -30.67 -14.21 20.40
CA LYS A 234 -29.31 -14.07 19.88
C LYS A 234 -28.27 -14.22 20.98
N ILE A 235 -27.03 -14.48 20.61
CA ILE A 235 -25.88 -14.45 21.51
C ILE A 235 -24.95 -13.32 21.07
N LEU A 236 -24.44 -12.57 22.04
CA LEU A 236 -23.44 -11.53 21.82
C LEU A 236 -22.14 -11.95 22.52
N LEU A 237 -21.01 -11.88 21.82
CA LEU A 237 -19.67 -12.01 22.43
C LEU A 237 -19.15 -10.62 22.78
N LEU A 238 -19.00 -10.35 24.07
CA LEU A 238 -18.58 -9.07 24.62
C LEU A 238 -17.13 -9.15 25.10
N PRO A 239 -16.42 -8.03 25.25
CA PRO A 239 -15.12 -8.01 25.91
C PRO A 239 -15.11 -8.75 27.27
N PRO A 240 -13.93 -9.22 27.73
CA PRO A 240 -13.82 -9.87 29.03
C PRO A 240 -14.37 -8.96 30.15
N ILE A 241 -15.14 -9.54 31.08
CA ILE A 241 -15.54 -8.86 32.32
C ILE A 241 -14.42 -9.13 33.31
N ASP A 242 -13.65 -8.11 33.67
CA ASP A 242 -12.59 -8.16 34.68
C ASP A 242 -13.14 -8.47 36.08
#